data_AF-A0A0B2QWH6-F1
#
_entry.id   AF-A0A0B2QWH6-F1
#
_cell.length_a   1.000
_cell.length_b   1.000
_cell.length_c   1.000
_cell.angle_alpha   90.00
_cell.angle_beta   90.00
_cell.angle_gamma   90.00
#
_symmetry.space_group_name_H-M   'P 1'
#
loop_
_entity.id
_entity.type
_entity.pdbx_description
1 polymer ?
#
loop_
_entity_poly.entity_id
_entity_poly.type
_entity_poly.pdbx_seq_one_letter_code
_entity_poly.pdbx_strand_id
1 'polypeptide(L)' 'MFQQQAILAFLRGFSMVVSASTSSGKTLIAEAAAVATVTRGRRIFYTTSFKALSNQKFGEFRCAIIRI' A
#
# COMPACT_ATOMS: atom_id res chain seq x y z
N MET A 1 -4.55 3.01 16.80
CA MET A 1 -4.69 3.65 15.47
C MET A 1 -5.07 2.59 14.43
N PHE A 2 -6.06 2.84 13.57
CA PHE A 2 -6.58 1.84 12.62
C PHE A 2 -5.53 1.37 11.59
N GLN A 3 -4.55 2.21 11.25
CA GLN A 3 -3.46 1.88 10.32
C GLN A 3 -2.62 0.69 10.82
N GLN A 4 -2.23 0.70 12.09
CA GLN A 4 -1.45 -0.38 12.70
C GLN A 4 -2.22 -1.71 12.70
N GLN A 5 -3.51 -1.65 13.03
CA GLN A 5 -4.38 -2.83 13.00
C GLN A 5 -4.50 -3.40 11.58
N ALA A 6 -4.67 -2.53 10.58
CA ALA A 6 -4.70 -2.94 9.17
C ALA A 6 -3.36 -3.56 8.75
N ILE A 7 -2.23 -2.93 9.06
CA ILE A 7 -0.91 -3.47 8.69
C ILE A 7 -0.67 -4.83 9.36
N LEU A 8 -1.01 -4.98 10.65
CA LEU A 8 -0.85 -6.24 11.37
C LEU A 8 -1.75 -7.36 10.80
N ALA A 9 -3.01 -7.04 10.47
CA ALA A 9 -3.90 -8.00 9.83
C ALA A 9 -3.35 -8.45 8.46
N PHE A 10 -2.73 -7.56 7.70
CA PHE A 10 -2.16 -7.85 6.39
C PHE A 10 -0.94 -8.75 6.53
N LEU A 11 -0.05 -8.43 7.48
CA LEU A 11 1.15 -9.23 7.75
C LEU A 11 0.84 -10.65 8.19
N ARG A 12 -0.30 -10.85 8.88
CA ARG A 12 -0.86 -12.16 9.27
C ARG A 12 -1.56 -12.91 8.13
N GLY A 13 -1.72 -12.28 6.96
CA GLY A 13 -2.32 -12.90 5.78
C GLY A 13 -3.85 -12.75 5.68
N PHE A 14 -4.47 -11.87 6.45
CA PHE A 14 -5.90 -11.60 6.35
C PHE A 14 -6.22 -10.60 5.23
N SER A 15 -7.32 -10.82 4.52
CA SER A 15 -7.94 -9.84 3.63
C SER A 15 -8.68 -8.78 4.44
N MET A 16 -8.67 -7.53 3.99
CA MET A 16 -9.34 -6.42 4.68
C MET A 16 -9.88 -5.36 3.74
N VAL A 17 -10.82 -4.57 4.25
CA VAL A 17 -11.36 -3.37 3.62
C VAL A 17 -11.17 -2.20 4.58
N VAL A 18 -10.60 -1.10 4.09
CA VAL A 18 -10.32 0.09 4.91
C VAL A 18 -11.21 1.27 4.44
N SER A 19 -12.26 1.55 5.21
CA SER A 19 -12.97 2.83 5.15
C SER A 19 -12.27 3.86 6.07
N ALA A 20 -12.34 5.15 5.78
CA ALA A 20 -11.30 6.17 6.09
C ALA A 20 -11.57 7.41 5.23
N SER A 21 -11.34 8.64 5.70
CA SER A 21 -11.32 9.82 4.82
C SER A 21 -9.99 9.87 4.05
N THR A 22 -9.94 10.61 2.93
CA THR A 22 -8.71 10.73 2.10
C THR A 22 -7.52 11.30 2.89
N SER A 23 -7.78 12.17 3.87
CA SER A 23 -6.75 12.75 4.75
C SER A 23 -6.34 11.83 5.91
N SER A 24 -6.98 10.67 6.09
CA SER A 24 -6.71 9.78 7.23
C SER A 24 -5.42 8.95 7.10
N GLY A 25 -4.66 9.10 6.01
CA GLY A 25 -3.40 8.36 5.82
C GLY A 25 -3.59 6.89 5.45
N LYS A 26 -4.58 6.57 4.61
CA LYS A 26 -4.76 5.23 4.03
C LYS A 26 -3.57 4.78 3.18
N THR A 27 -2.86 5.74 2.58
CA THR A 27 -1.68 5.50 1.73
C THR A 27 -0.60 4.72 2.49
N LEU A 28 -0.40 5.02 3.78
CA LEU A 28 0.58 4.34 4.63
C LEU A 28 0.33 2.82 4.70
N ILE A 29 -0.94 2.40 4.72
CA ILE A 29 -1.31 0.99 4.77
C ILE A 29 -0.90 0.30 3.46
N ALA A 30 -1.13 0.95 2.33
CA ALA A 30 -0.76 0.42 1.02
C ALA A 30 0.76 0.38 0.81
N GLU A 31 1.49 1.40 1.26
CA GLU A 31 2.96 1.44 1.23
C GLU A 31 3.58 0.33 2.07
N ALA A 32 3.12 0.17 3.32
CA ALA A 32 3.58 -0.90 4.19
C ALA A 32 3.29 -2.29 3.61
N ALA A 33 2.10 -2.48 3.01
CA ALA A 33 1.74 -3.72 2.34
C ALA A 33 2.64 -4.00 1.11
N ALA A 34 2.94 -2.96 0.32
CA ALA A 34 3.82 -3.07 -0.83
C ALA A 34 5.25 -3.46 -0.42
N VAL A 35 5.85 -2.76 0.54
CA VAL A 35 7.18 -3.08 1.07
C VAL A 35 7.21 -4.51 1.61
N ALA A 36 6.28 -4.88 2.49
CA ALA A 36 6.24 -6.22 3.09
C ALA A 36 6.09 -7.33 2.04
N THR A 37 5.39 -7.07 0.94
CA THR A 37 5.20 -8.05 -0.15
C THR A 37 6.46 -8.19 -0.99
N VAL A 38 7.09 -7.08 -1.35
CA VAL A 38 8.35 -7.06 -2.13
C VAL A 38 9.49 -7.69 -1.33
N THR A 39 9.61 -7.39 -0.02
CA THR A 39 10.61 -8.03 0.85
C THR A 39 10.42 -9.53 1.00
N ARG A 40 9.21 -10.04 0.81
CA ARG A 40 8.90 -11.48 0.79
C ARG A 40 9.14 -12.12 -0.58
N GLY A 41 9.71 -11.39 -1.55
CA GLY A 41 9.92 -11.86 -2.93
C GLY A 41 8.62 -12.08 -3.71
N ARG A 42 7.51 -11.49 -3.26
CA ARG A 42 6.19 -11.63 -3.89
C ARG A 42 5.84 -10.39 -4.71
N ARG A 43 4.88 -10.57 -5.62
CA ARG A 43 4.34 -9.48 -6.45
C ARG A 43 3.09 -8.90 -5.81
N ILE A 44 2.88 -7.60 -5.97
CA ILE A 44 1.69 -6.87 -5.53
C ILE A 44 1.10 -6.08 -6.70
N PHE A 45 -0.22 -5.99 -6.76
CA PHE A 45 -0.93 -5.13 -7.71
C PHE A 45 -1.56 -3.95 -6.96
N TYR A 46 -1.24 -2.74 -7.39
CA TYR A 46 -1.86 -1.52 -6.90
C TYR A 46 -2.80 -0.96 -7.98
N THR A 47 -4.10 -0.96 -7.71
CA THR A 47 -5.12 -0.53 -8.67
C THR A 47 -5.75 0.80 -8.25
N THR A 48 -5.94 1.69 -9.21
CA THR A 48 -6.63 2.97 -9.04
C THR A 48 -7.59 3.18 -10.20
N SER A 49 -8.75 3.79 -9.95
CA SER A 49 -9.76 4.04 -11.00
C SER A 49 -9.35 5.12 -12.02
N PHE A 50 -8.29 5.90 -11.75
CA PHE A 50 -7.88 7.01 -12.60
C PHE A 50 -6.41 6.90 -13.05
N LYS A 51 -6.16 7.02 -14.36
CA LYS A 51 -4.83 6.83 -14.96
C LYS A 51 -3.78 7.82 -14.43
N ALA A 52 -4.14 9.11 -14.28
CA ALA A 52 -3.18 10.09 -13.79
C ALA A 52 -2.75 9.80 -12.35
N LEU A 53 -3.67 9.31 -11.51
CA LEU A 53 -3.38 8.92 -10.14
C LEU A 53 -2.50 7.65 -10.10
N SER A 54 -2.74 6.70 -11.00
CA SER A 54 -1.87 5.54 -11.18
C SER A 54 -0.44 5.95 -11.51
N ASN A 55 -0.25 6.86 -12.48
CA ASN A 55 1.07 7.36 -12.85
C ASN A 55 1.77 8.09 -11.69
N GLN A 56 1.05 8.92 -10.94
CA GLN A 56 1.58 9.60 -9.77
C GLN A 56 2.07 8.58 -8.72
N LYS A 57 1.23 7.60 -8.37
CA LYS A 57 1.59 6.55 -7.39
C LYS A 57 2.72 5.66 -7.87
N PHE A 58 2.77 5.34 -9.16
CA PHE A 58 3.89 4.60 -9.73
C PHE A 58 5.22 5.35 -9.57
N GLY A 59 5.22 6.66 -9.81
CA GLY A 59 6.40 7.52 -9.57
C GLY A 59 6.83 7.52 -8.10
N GLU A 60 5.88 7.68 -7.18
CA GLU A 60 6.11 7.63 -5.73
C GLU A 60 6.73 6.28 -5.31
N PHE A 61 6.13 5.16 -5.73
CA PHE A 61 6.65 3.82 -5.41
C PHE A 61 8.00 3.52 -6.06
N ARG A 62 8.25 4.00 -7.28
CA ARG A 62 9.55 3.82 -7.95
C ARG A 62 10.67 4.56 -7.24
N CYS A 63 10.37 5.73 -6.67
CA CYS A 63 11.33 6.49 -5.88
C CYS A 63 11.59 5.83 -4.51
N ALA A 64 10.53 5.35 -3.85
CA ALA A 64 10.59 4.89 -2.46
C ALA A 64 10.96 3.41 -2.27
N ILE A 65 10.51 2.51 -3.16
CA ILE A 65 10.59 1.05 -2.95
C ILE A 65 11.57 0.38 -3.91
N ILE A 66 11.60 0.77 -5.20
CA ILE A 66 12.37 0.07 -6.25
C ILE A 66 13.88 0.40 -6.20
N ARG A 67 14.29 1.38 -5.39
CA ARG A 67 15.71 1.78 -5.22
C ARG A 67 16.43 1.14 -4.03
N ILE A 68 15.77 0.26 -3.27
CA ILE A 68 16.36 -0.56 -2.20
C ILE A 68 16.75 -1.91 -2.80
#